data_AF-A0AAV9D7H4-F1
#
_entry.id   AF-A0AAV9D7H4-F1
#
_cell.length_a   1.000
_cell.length_b   1.000
_cell.length_c   1.000
_cell.angle_alpha   90.00
_cell.angle_beta   90.00
_cell.angle_gamma   90.00
#
_symmetry.space_group_name_H-M   'P 1'
#
loop_
_entity.id
_entity.type
_entity.pdbx_description
1 polymer ?
#
loop_
_entity_poly.entity_id
_entity_poly.type
_entity_poly.pdbx_seq_one_letter_code
_entity_poly.pdbx_strand_id
1 'polypeptide(L)'
;MEGESEVIEPFELHHSDLLLLSSPSSSPSGPGEIEWLESVSRAVMKALGPSGPGLLAITGVERALELRRSLLSLSRRLALLDNDDRRRVLKDHGLGTDVSLKNPDRSVSSFVLHLNYLEDSILDLTSDGSSHEFEEMAVHEKELYILMPFMSYNIEYSPPGGHTYLQLFDANTDKILVVKTPPASFIVQVGESADILSKGKLRSTLHSVYKPMGLENVSRDTFVLFLQPAWNKTFSISDYPPTASTESSEKSISTEEMSEAISTDSVDKESHRLGQEIHRMIPPLFSRLKDGMTFAEFSRETTKQYYGGSGTQSVR
;
A
#
# COMPACT_ATOMS: atom_id res chain seq x y z
N MET A 1 -14.02 16.57 -3.21
CA MET A 1 -14.76 16.61 -4.48
C MET A 1 -15.50 15.30 -4.60
N GLU A 2 -16.83 15.32 -4.58
CA GLU A 2 -17.67 14.20 -5.02
C GLU A 2 -17.85 14.35 -6.54
N GLY A 3 -16.78 14.07 -7.29
CA GLY A 3 -16.96 13.51 -8.63
C GLY A 3 -17.22 12.02 -8.44
N GLU A 4 -18.09 11.42 -9.26
CA GLU A 4 -18.22 9.96 -9.34
C GLU A 4 -16.84 9.36 -9.59
N SER A 5 -16.17 8.96 -8.51
CA SER A 5 -14.84 8.38 -8.60
C SER A 5 -15.03 6.96 -9.09
N GLU A 6 -14.37 6.63 -10.19
CA GLU A 6 -14.51 5.33 -10.83
C GLU A 6 -14.05 4.24 -9.85
N VAL A 7 -14.90 3.24 -9.62
CA VAL A 7 -14.59 2.15 -8.69
C VAL A 7 -13.79 1.09 -9.42
N ILE A 8 -12.66 0.70 -8.85
CA ILE A 8 -11.86 -0.43 -9.34
C ILE A 8 -11.97 -1.61 -8.38
N GLU A 9 -12.23 -2.78 -8.95
CA GLU A 9 -12.16 -4.08 -8.28
C GLU A 9 -10.86 -4.76 -8.72
N PRO A 10 -9.86 -4.88 -7.83
CA PRO A 10 -8.57 -5.49 -8.19
C PRO A 10 -8.72 -6.96 -8.56
N PHE A 11 -7.76 -7.48 -9.32
CA PHE A 11 -7.67 -8.92 -9.55
C PHE A 11 -7.59 -9.65 -8.21
N GLU A 12 -8.51 -10.58 -7.99
CA GLU A 12 -8.54 -11.42 -6.80
C GLU A 12 -7.70 -12.68 -7.04
N LEU A 13 -6.66 -12.84 -6.22
CA LEU A 13 -5.84 -14.03 -6.20
C LEU A 13 -6.16 -14.81 -4.91
N HIS A 14 -6.66 -16.03 -5.06
CA HIS A 14 -6.93 -16.87 -3.90
C HIS A 14 -5.63 -17.32 -3.23
N HIS A 15 -5.61 -17.39 -1.91
CA HIS A 15 -4.44 -17.75 -1.12
C HIS A 15 -3.85 -19.11 -1.51
N SER A 16 -4.69 -20.11 -1.82
CA SER A 16 -4.22 -21.42 -2.31
C SER A 16 -3.44 -21.31 -3.62
N ASP A 17 -3.91 -20.47 -4.54
CA ASP A 17 -3.26 -20.28 -5.85
C ASP A 17 -1.94 -19.53 -5.67
N LEU A 18 -1.89 -18.57 -4.74
CA LEU A 18 -0.64 -17.91 -4.36
C LEU A 18 0.40 -18.90 -3.82
N LEU A 19 -0.01 -19.84 -2.96
CA LEU A 19 0.87 -20.88 -2.42
C LEU A 19 1.39 -21.80 -3.53
N LEU A 20 0.53 -22.20 -4.48
CA LEU A 20 0.93 -23.00 -5.64
C LEU A 20 1.92 -22.26 -6.54
N LEU A 21 1.67 -20.97 -6.82
CA LEU A 21 2.59 -20.14 -7.61
C LEU A 21 3.95 -19.91 -6.93
N SER A 22 3.98 -19.94 -5.61
CA SER A 22 5.19 -19.69 -4.81
C SER A 22 6.00 -20.97 -4.52
N SER A 23 5.46 -22.15 -4.83
CA SER A 23 6.07 -23.44 -4.49
C SER A 23 6.92 -23.96 -5.65
N PRO A 24 8.26 -23.95 -5.57
CA PRO A 24 9.13 -24.42 -6.65
C PRO A 24 9.11 -25.95 -6.83
N SER A 25 8.49 -26.70 -5.91
CA SER A 25 8.54 -28.16 -5.83
C SER A 25 7.21 -28.87 -6.10
N SER A 26 6.08 -28.15 -6.18
CA SER A 26 4.79 -28.75 -6.52
C SER A 26 4.77 -29.07 -8.01
N SER A 27 5.00 -30.34 -8.35
CA SER A 27 4.75 -30.81 -9.71
C SER A 27 3.24 -30.74 -9.97
N PRO A 28 2.79 -30.01 -10.99
CA PRO A 28 1.37 -29.89 -11.28
C PRO A 28 0.77 -31.28 -11.57
N SER A 29 -0.40 -31.52 -11.01
CA SER A 29 -1.10 -32.81 -10.97
C SER A 29 -1.65 -33.24 -12.34
N GLY A 30 -1.63 -32.33 -13.33
CA GLY A 30 -1.97 -32.64 -14.71
C GLY A 30 -1.95 -31.41 -15.64
N PRO A 31 -2.16 -31.62 -16.95
CA PRO A 31 -2.09 -30.55 -17.97
C PRO A 31 -3.04 -29.37 -17.70
N GLY A 32 -4.24 -29.63 -17.19
CA GLY A 32 -5.21 -28.57 -16.89
C GLY A 32 -4.79 -27.67 -15.72
N GLU A 33 -4.05 -28.19 -14.74
CA GLU A 33 -3.53 -27.40 -13.63
C GLU A 33 -2.38 -26.48 -14.10
N ILE A 34 -1.56 -26.95 -15.04
CA ILE A 34 -0.49 -26.14 -15.66
C ILE A 34 -1.11 -24.95 -16.39
N GLU A 35 -2.06 -25.21 -17.29
CA GLU A 35 -2.73 -24.15 -18.07
C GLU A 35 -3.43 -23.13 -17.16
N TRP A 36 -4.04 -23.60 -16.07
CA TRP A 36 -4.64 -22.75 -15.06
C TRP A 36 -3.61 -21.86 -14.36
N LEU A 37 -2.55 -22.43 -13.80
CA LEU A 37 -1.51 -21.68 -13.08
C LEU A 37 -0.79 -20.67 -13.98
N GLU A 38 -0.54 -21.02 -15.25
CA GLU A 38 -0.03 -20.06 -16.22
C GLU A 38 -1.01 -18.91 -16.48
N SER A 39 -2.31 -19.20 -16.55
CA SER A 39 -3.35 -18.17 -16.68
C SER A 39 -3.39 -17.24 -15.49
N VAL A 40 -3.34 -17.79 -14.27
CA VAL A 40 -3.29 -17.01 -13.02
C VAL A 40 -2.02 -16.16 -12.99
N SER A 41 -0.85 -16.74 -13.31
CA SER A 41 0.42 -16.01 -13.38
C SER A 41 0.36 -14.83 -14.35
N ARG A 42 -0.21 -15.04 -15.55
CA ARG A 42 -0.45 -13.95 -16.53
C ARG A 42 -1.36 -12.87 -15.96
N ALA A 43 -2.42 -13.24 -15.25
CA ALA A 43 -3.34 -12.28 -14.63
C ALA A 43 -2.66 -11.46 -13.51
N VAL A 44 -1.85 -12.09 -12.67
CA VAL A 44 -1.04 -11.41 -11.64
C VAL A 44 -0.09 -10.42 -12.30
N MET A 45 0.68 -10.85 -13.31
CA MET A 45 1.61 -9.96 -14.01
C MET A 45 0.90 -8.82 -14.74
N LYS A 46 -0.30 -9.06 -15.28
CA LYS A 46 -1.13 -8.00 -15.87
C LYS A 46 -1.60 -6.99 -14.81
N ALA A 47 -2.07 -7.45 -13.66
CA ALA A 47 -2.57 -6.59 -12.59
C ALA A 47 -1.48 -5.73 -11.94
N LEU A 48 -0.28 -6.30 -11.74
CA LEU A 48 0.86 -5.62 -11.13
C LEU A 48 1.76 -4.88 -12.13
N GLY A 49 1.60 -5.14 -13.43
CA GLY A 49 2.44 -4.59 -14.49
C GLY A 49 2.01 -3.21 -15.01
N PRO A 50 2.70 -2.67 -16.03
CA PRO A 50 2.49 -1.31 -16.55
C PRO A 50 1.08 -0.96 -17.02
N SER A 51 0.32 -1.95 -17.47
CA SER A 51 -1.06 -1.76 -17.94
C SER A 51 -2.11 -2.08 -16.87
N GLY A 52 -1.67 -2.50 -15.68
CA GLY A 52 -2.54 -2.81 -14.56
C GLY A 52 -2.58 -1.68 -13.54
N PRO A 53 -3.45 -1.80 -12.52
CA PRO A 53 -3.56 -0.83 -11.44
C PRO A 53 -2.35 -0.85 -10.48
N GLY A 54 -1.40 -1.78 -10.63
CA GLY A 54 -0.24 -1.91 -9.75
C GLY A 54 -0.58 -2.53 -8.39
N LEU A 55 -1.73 -3.18 -8.27
CA LEU A 55 -2.17 -3.88 -7.06
C LEU A 55 -3.13 -5.03 -7.35
N LEU A 56 -3.25 -5.93 -6.38
CA LEU A 56 -4.19 -7.06 -6.38
C LEU A 56 -4.76 -7.30 -4.97
N ALA A 57 -5.81 -8.10 -4.88
CA ALA A 57 -6.39 -8.53 -3.62
C ALA A 57 -6.12 -10.02 -3.39
N ILE A 58 -5.53 -10.38 -2.25
CA ILE A 58 -5.41 -11.77 -1.81
C ILE A 58 -6.66 -12.14 -1.01
N THR A 59 -7.36 -13.19 -1.43
CA THR A 59 -8.58 -13.69 -0.79
C THR A 59 -8.37 -15.09 -0.22
N GLY A 60 -9.30 -15.56 0.62
CA GLY A 60 -9.25 -16.94 1.15
C GLY A 60 -8.13 -17.19 2.17
N VAL A 61 -7.57 -16.14 2.78
CA VAL A 61 -6.57 -16.30 3.84
C VAL A 61 -7.29 -16.72 5.13
N GLU A 62 -6.87 -17.84 5.69
CA GLU A 62 -7.45 -18.38 6.92
C GLU A 62 -7.34 -17.38 8.08
N ARG A 63 -8.41 -17.27 8.87
CA ARG A 63 -8.50 -16.39 10.06
C ARG A 63 -8.26 -14.90 9.81
N ALA A 64 -8.13 -14.45 8.56
CA ALA A 64 -7.85 -13.05 8.22
C ALA A 64 -8.89 -12.07 8.80
N LEU A 65 -10.17 -12.44 8.75
CA LEU A 65 -11.25 -11.63 9.32
C LEU A 65 -11.13 -11.47 10.84
N GLU A 66 -10.83 -12.56 11.54
CA GLU A 66 -10.68 -12.59 13.00
C GLU A 66 -9.46 -11.78 13.44
N LEU A 67 -8.30 -12.04 12.81
CA LEU A 67 -7.06 -11.33 13.09
C LEU A 67 -7.20 -9.83 12.83
N ARG A 68 -7.81 -9.45 11.71
CA ARG A 68 -8.07 -8.05 11.38
C ARG A 68 -8.94 -7.37 12.43
N ARG A 69 -10.03 -8.00 12.88
CA ARG A 69 -10.90 -7.44 13.92
C ARG A 69 -10.20 -7.27 15.25
N SER A 70 -9.39 -8.26 15.64
CA SER A 70 -8.61 -8.21 16.87
C SER A 70 -7.56 -7.10 16.79
N LEU A 71 -6.70 -7.14 15.77
CA LEU A 71 -5.55 -6.24 15.59
C LEU A 71 -5.97 -4.78 15.37
N LEU A 72 -6.87 -4.51 14.42
CA LEU A 72 -7.25 -3.13 14.09
C LEU A 72 -8.05 -2.45 15.19
N SER A 73 -8.67 -3.20 16.11
CA SER A 73 -9.29 -2.59 17.28
C SER A 73 -8.26 -1.93 18.21
N LEU A 74 -7.01 -2.43 18.22
CA LEU A 74 -5.94 -1.92 19.07
C LEU A 74 -5.41 -0.57 18.57
N SER A 75 -5.35 -0.33 17.26
CA SER A 75 -4.87 0.95 16.70
C SER A 75 -5.74 2.12 17.16
N ARG A 76 -7.07 1.96 17.07
CA ARG A 76 -8.02 2.98 17.54
C ARG A 76 -7.83 3.27 19.02
N ARG A 77 -7.68 2.23 19.83
CA ARG A 77 -7.52 2.39 21.28
C ARG A 77 -6.24 3.12 21.63
N LEU A 78 -5.13 2.74 20.99
CA LEU A 78 -3.84 3.40 21.17
C LEU A 78 -3.89 4.87 20.70
N ALA A 79 -4.63 5.17 19.65
CA ALA A 79 -4.84 6.53 19.15
C ALA A 79 -5.63 7.42 20.13
N LEU A 80 -6.54 6.83 20.91
CA LEU A 80 -7.41 7.53 21.86
C LEU A 80 -6.83 7.66 23.29
N LEU A 81 -5.69 7.03 23.57
CA LEU A 81 -4.99 7.25 24.84
C LEU A 81 -4.53 8.70 24.96
N ASP A 82 -4.45 9.22 26.19
CA ASP A 82 -3.80 10.50 26.43
C ASP A 82 -2.31 10.43 26.07
N ASN A 83 -1.68 11.60 25.97
CA ASN A 83 -0.31 11.71 25.47
C ASN A 83 0.72 11.01 26.34
N ASP A 84 0.53 10.96 27.66
CA ASP A 84 1.52 10.40 28.57
C ASP A 84 1.44 8.87 28.56
N ASP A 85 0.22 8.32 28.61
CA ASP A 85 0.02 6.87 28.52
C ASP A 85 0.36 6.34 27.12
N ARG A 86 0.00 7.06 26.06
CA ARG A 86 0.44 6.70 24.70
C ARG A 86 1.96 6.70 24.59
N ARG A 87 2.65 7.74 25.09
CA ARG A 87 4.13 7.80 25.05
C ARG A 87 4.75 6.64 25.82
N ARG A 88 4.16 6.26 26.96
CA ARG A 88 4.60 5.11 27.76
C ARG A 88 4.50 3.81 26.97
N VAL A 89 3.32 3.51 26.42
CA VAL A 89 3.09 2.30 25.60
C VAL A 89 4.04 2.26 24.41
N LEU A 90 4.21 3.36 23.68
CA LEU A 90 5.14 3.39 22.54
C LEU A 90 6.58 3.08 22.95
N LYS A 91 7.03 3.64 24.08
CA LYS A 91 8.38 3.40 24.61
C LYS A 91 8.56 1.96 25.07
N ASP A 92 7.62 1.44 25.85
CA ASP A 92 7.72 0.13 26.50
C ASP A 92 7.70 -1.02 25.48
N HIS A 93 7.03 -0.82 24.34
CA HIS A 93 6.94 -1.80 23.25
C HIS A 93 7.81 -1.47 22.03
N GLY A 94 8.70 -0.48 22.12
CA GLY A 94 9.61 -0.12 21.02
C GLY A 94 8.91 0.35 19.74
N LEU A 95 7.70 0.91 19.86
CA LEU A 95 6.93 1.43 18.74
C LEU A 95 7.38 2.86 18.39
N GLY A 96 7.52 3.10 17.09
CA GLY A 96 7.70 4.41 16.49
C GLY A 96 6.40 5.02 15.99
N THR A 97 6.53 6.21 15.40
CA THR A 97 5.47 6.92 14.68
C THR A 97 6.10 7.62 13.48
N ASP A 98 5.52 7.44 12.31
CA ASP A 98 5.84 8.16 11.07
C ASP A 98 5.21 9.57 11.06
N VAL A 99 4.43 9.91 12.10
CA VAL A 99 3.78 11.19 12.18
C VAL A 99 4.10 11.95 13.48
N SER A 100 4.19 13.28 13.38
CA SER A 100 4.48 14.14 14.53
C SER A 100 3.39 14.03 15.60
N LEU A 101 3.81 13.73 16.83
CA LEU A 101 2.95 13.70 18.03
C LEU A 101 2.70 15.10 18.62
N LYS A 102 3.26 16.16 18.02
CA LYS A 102 3.15 17.53 18.54
C LYS A 102 1.86 18.24 18.15
N ASN A 103 1.15 17.75 17.13
CA ASN A 103 -0.14 18.28 16.70
C ASN A 103 -1.26 17.34 17.20
N PRO A 104 -1.98 17.70 18.27
CA PRO A 104 -3.05 16.85 18.81
C PRO A 104 -4.30 16.82 17.93
N ASP A 105 -4.53 17.84 17.10
CA ASP A 105 -5.75 17.99 16.28
C ASP A 105 -5.63 17.31 14.90
N ARG A 106 -4.54 16.57 14.66
CA ARG A 106 -4.33 15.84 13.42
C ARG A 106 -5.39 14.77 13.22
N SER A 107 -5.80 14.57 11.96
CA SER A 107 -6.85 13.62 11.58
C SER A 107 -6.37 12.16 11.43
N VAL A 108 -5.08 11.89 11.67
CA VAL A 108 -4.44 10.57 11.48
C VAL A 108 -3.59 10.23 12.69
N SER A 109 -3.62 8.98 13.14
CA SER A 109 -2.63 8.44 14.09
C SER A 109 -1.97 7.22 13.47
N SER A 110 -0.67 7.05 13.68
CA SER A 110 0.08 5.95 13.09
C SER A 110 1.16 5.45 14.04
N PHE A 111 1.39 4.15 13.97
CA PHE A 111 2.26 3.40 14.86
C PHE A 111 3.05 2.42 14.01
N VAL A 112 4.36 2.37 14.20
CA VAL A 112 5.26 1.61 13.34
C VAL A 112 6.19 0.77 14.20
N LEU A 113 6.42 -0.47 13.79
CA LEU A 113 7.41 -1.35 14.38
C LEU A 113 8.32 -1.87 13.28
N HIS A 114 9.63 -1.88 13.51
CA HIS A 114 10.56 -2.56 12.62
C HIS A 114 10.52 -4.06 12.91
N LEU A 115 10.05 -4.85 11.95
CA LEU A 115 10.07 -6.30 12.04
C LEU A 115 11.37 -6.81 11.41
N ASN A 116 12.17 -7.55 12.19
CA ASN A 116 13.32 -8.26 11.65
C ASN A 116 12.83 -9.57 11.06
N TYR A 117 13.00 -9.75 9.75
CA TYR A 117 12.72 -11.01 9.09
C TYR A 117 13.88 -11.97 9.39
N LEU A 118 13.66 -12.91 10.30
CA LEU A 118 14.62 -14.01 10.56
C LEU A 118 14.40 -15.07 9.50
N GLU A 119 15.25 -15.06 8.48
CA GLU A 119 15.23 -15.96 7.31
C GLU A 119 15.26 -17.46 7.70
N ASP A 120 15.76 -17.79 8.90
CA ASP A 120 15.87 -19.15 9.42
C ASP A 120 14.53 -19.79 9.86
N SER A 121 13.45 -19.02 10.02
CA SER A 121 12.18 -19.52 10.59
C SER A 121 11.22 -20.15 9.57
N ILE A 122 11.44 -19.98 8.26
CA ILE A 122 10.53 -20.50 7.23
C ILE A 122 10.88 -21.92 6.79
N LEU A 123 12.11 -22.38 7.07
CA LEU A 123 12.51 -23.74 6.74
C LEU A 123 11.92 -24.79 7.69
N ASP A 124 11.57 -24.43 8.93
CA ASP A 124 10.99 -25.38 9.90
C ASP A 124 9.45 -25.54 9.79
N LEU A 125 8.73 -24.60 9.16
CA LEU A 125 7.28 -24.74 8.96
C LEU A 125 6.88 -25.80 7.92
N THR A 126 7.84 -26.40 7.21
CA THR A 126 7.61 -27.51 6.26
C THR A 126 8.04 -28.87 6.79
N SER A 127 8.56 -28.93 8.03
CA SER A 127 8.99 -30.18 8.66
C SER A 127 8.38 -30.29 10.05
N ASP A 128 7.32 -31.08 10.11
CA ASP A 128 6.72 -31.68 11.31
C ASP A 128 5.59 -30.86 11.96
N GLY A 129 4.39 -31.45 11.91
CA GLY A 129 3.17 -30.92 12.49
C GLY A 129 3.17 -31.01 14.02
N SER A 130 4.06 -30.27 14.67
CA SER A 130 4.04 -30.09 16.12
C SER A 130 3.37 -28.76 16.47
N SER A 131 2.25 -28.86 17.16
CA SER A 131 1.36 -27.77 17.57
C SER A 131 1.94 -26.88 18.69
N HIS A 132 3.26 -26.76 18.80
CA HIS A 132 3.92 -26.12 19.95
C HIS A 132 4.45 -24.70 19.71
N GLU A 133 4.55 -24.22 18.47
CA GLU A 133 5.04 -22.86 18.20
C GLU A 133 3.94 -21.79 18.10
N PHE A 134 2.67 -22.19 17.98
CA PHE A 134 1.55 -21.25 18.08
C PHE A 134 1.32 -20.73 19.51
N GLU A 135 1.97 -21.34 20.52
CA GLU A 135 1.90 -20.91 21.92
C GLU A 135 2.78 -19.67 22.21
N GLU A 136 3.79 -19.37 21.40
CA GLU A 136 4.66 -18.21 21.68
C GLU A 136 4.02 -16.87 21.24
N MET A 137 3.08 -16.89 20.28
CA MET A 137 2.16 -15.77 20.04
C MET A 137 1.09 -15.62 21.14
N ALA A 138 0.81 -16.66 21.92
CA ALA A 138 -0.15 -16.59 23.03
C ALA A 138 0.44 -15.82 24.24
N VAL A 139 1.76 -15.57 24.26
CA VAL A 139 2.42 -14.84 25.36
C VAL A 139 2.01 -13.36 25.42
N HIS A 140 1.39 -12.81 24.36
CA HIS A 140 0.82 -11.45 24.37
C HIS A 140 -0.69 -11.38 24.69
N GLU A 141 -1.38 -12.50 24.92
CA GLU A 141 -2.79 -12.46 25.37
C GLU A 141 -2.95 -11.82 26.76
N LYS A 142 -1.91 -11.85 27.59
CA LYS A 142 -1.93 -11.24 28.93
C LYS A 142 -1.92 -9.72 28.91
N GLU A 143 -1.36 -9.08 27.88
CA GLU A 143 -1.40 -7.63 27.73
C GLU A 143 -2.74 -7.15 27.14
N LEU A 144 -3.40 -8.01 26.36
CA LEU A 144 -4.79 -7.79 25.94
C LEU A 144 -5.76 -7.68 27.13
N TYR A 145 -5.45 -8.32 28.27
CA TYR A 145 -6.24 -8.25 29.50
C TYR A 145 -6.19 -6.88 30.19
N ILE A 146 -5.07 -6.14 30.10
CA ILE A 146 -4.96 -4.76 30.62
C ILE A 146 -5.91 -3.83 29.85
N LEU A 147 -6.18 -4.21 28.60
CA LEU A 147 -7.06 -3.54 27.67
C LEU A 147 -8.53 -4.06 27.74
N MET A 148 -8.84 -5.13 28.48
CA MET A 148 -10.20 -5.67 28.60
C MET A 148 -11.27 -4.72 29.22
N PRO A 149 -10.97 -3.87 30.22
CA PRO A 149 -11.98 -3.01 30.82
C PRO A 149 -12.56 -1.95 29.86
N PHE A 150 -11.91 -1.73 28.72
CA PHE A 150 -12.33 -0.81 27.66
C PHE A 150 -12.95 -1.52 26.45
N MET A 151 -13.40 -2.78 26.59
CA MET A 151 -14.19 -3.49 25.59
C MET A 151 -15.63 -2.92 25.46
N SER A 152 -15.73 -1.59 25.36
CA SER A 152 -16.87 -0.97 24.69
C SER A 152 -16.93 -1.56 23.28
N TYR A 153 -18.11 -2.05 22.88
CA TYR A 153 -18.36 -2.72 21.61
C TYR A 153 -17.71 -1.96 20.45
N ASN A 154 -16.54 -2.43 19.99
CA ASN A 154 -15.91 -1.96 18.77
C ASN A 154 -16.71 -2.55 17.61
N ILE A 155 -17.86 -1.94 17.34
CA ILE A 155 -18.72 -2.33 16.22
C ILE A 155 -18.02 -1.88 14.95
N GLU A 156 -17.57 -2.86 14.17
CA GLU A 156 -17.12 -2.62 12.81
C GLU A 156 -18.34 -2.37 11.92
N TYR A 157 -18.32 -1.28 11.17
CA TYR A 157 -19.35 -0.96 10.19
C TYR A 157 -18.85 -1.23 8.78
N SER A 158 -19.76 -1.64 7.89
CA SER A 158 -19.47 -1.64 6.47
C SER A 158 -19.09 -0.23 6.02
N PRO A 159 -18.09 -0.07 5.13
CA PRO A 159 -17.69 1.24 4.63
C PRO A 159 -18.91 1.95 3.99
N PRO A 160 -19.22 3.20 4.38
CA PRO A 160 -20.42 3.89 3.91
C PRO A 160 -20.54 4.03 2.38
N GLY A 161 -19.41 4.17 1.68
CA GLY A 161 -19.34 4.22 0.21
C GLY A 161 -19.24 2.84 -0.47
N GLY A 162 -19.30 1.73 0.27
CA GLY A 162 -19.15 0.38 -0.28
C GLY A 162 -17.75 0.03 -0.78
N HIS A 163 -16.74 0.84 -0.44
CA HIS A 163 -15.35 0.72 -0.89
C HIS A 163 -14.36 1.04 0.26
N THR A 164 -13.08 0.78 0.05
CA THR A 164 -12.05 0.85 1.11
C THR A 164 -11.59 2.26 1.48
N TYR A 165 -12.00 3.29 0.72
CA TYR A 165 -11.50 4.67 0.79
C TYR A 165 -10.00 4.81 0.45
N LEU A 166 -9.37 3.75 -0.07
CA LEU A 166 -8.11 3.82 -0.78
C LEU A 166 -8.39 4.30 -2.21
N GLN A 167 -7.63 5.29 -2.66
CA GLN A 167 -7.68 5.84 -4.00
C GLN A 167 -6.34 5.62 -4.70
N LEU A 168 -6.40 5.30 -5.99
CA LEU A 168 -5.26 5.21 -6.89
C LEU A 168 -5.32 6.34 -7.89
N PHE A 169 -4.16 6.82 -8.32
CA PHE A 169 -4.05 7.65 -9.51
C PHE A 169 -3.57 6.78 -10.67
N ASP A 170 -4.42 6.60 -11.68
CA ASP A 170 -4.05 5.93 -12.92
C ASP A 170 -3.39 6.92 -13.87
N ALA A 171 -2.06 6.84 -13.97
CA ALA A 171 -1.26 7.72 -14.81
C ALA A 171 -1.49 7.52 -16.32
N ASN A 172 -2.18 6.44 -16.75
CA ASN A 172 -2.51 6.24 -18.15
C ASN A 172 -3.76 7.03 -18.56
N THR A 173 -4.67 7.29 -17.61
CA THR A 173 -5.95 7.93 -17.87
C THR A 173 -6.12 9.27 -17.13
N ASP A 174 -5.15 9.65 -16.30
CA ASP A 174 -5.22 10.79 -15.38
C ASP A 174 -6.44 10.76 -14.45
N LYS A 175 -6.92 9.56 -14.10
CA LYS A 175 -8.11 9.37 -13.27
C LYS A 175 -7.79 8.92 -11.85
N ILE A 176 -8.68 9.29 -10.93
CA ILE A 176 -8.70 8.76 -9.57
C ILE A 176 -9.66 7.59 -9.52
N LEU A 177 -9.13 6.43 -9.13
CA LEU A 177 -9.88 5.18 -8.97
C LEU A 177 -10.05 4.88 -7.49
N VAL A 178 -11.25 4.52 -7.04
CA VAL A 178 -11.49 4.11 -5.64
C VAL A 178 -11.51 2.59 -5.55
N VAL A 179 -10.73 2.04 -4.63
CA VAL A 179 -10.53 0.60 -4.52
C VAL A 179 -11.65 -0.05 -3.72
N LYS A 180 -12.29 -1.05 -4.31
CA LYS A 180 -13.24 -1.95 -3.66
C LYS A 180 -12.67 -3.37 -3.66
N THR A 181 -12.70 -4.02 -2.50
CA THR A 181 -12.23 -5.41 -2.34
C THR A 181 -13.23 -6.21 -1.53
N PRO A 182 -13.20 -7.55 -1.63
CA PRO A 182 -13.93 -8.42 -0.70
C PRO A 182 -13.56 -8.14 0.76
N PRO A 183 -14.48 -8.40 1.70
CA PRO A 183 -14.14 -8.40 3.12
C PRO A 183 -13.00 -9.40 3.41
N ALA A 184 -12.15 -9.06 4.37
CA ALA A 184 -11.04 -9.92 4.82
C ALA A 184 -9.97 -10.25 3.75
N SER A 185 -9.91 -9.50 2.66
CA SER A 185 -8.81 -9.58 1.70
C SER A 185 -7.58 -8.80 2.18
N PHE A 186 -6.39 -9.19 1.72
CA PHE A 186 -5.18 -8.36 1.81
C PHE A 186 -4.94 -7.66 0.49
N ILE A 187 -4.58 -6.38 0.53
CA ILE A 187 -4.16 -5.65 -0.67
C ILE A 187 -2.64 -5.75 -0.79
N VAL A 188 -2.15 -6.20 -1.95
CA VAL A 188 -0.74 -6.17 -2.30
C VAL A 188 -0.54 -5.12 -3.37
N GLN A 189 0.32 -4.14 -3.10
CA GLN A 189 0.62 -3.03 -3.99
C GLN A 189 2.12 -2.97 -4.30
N VAL A 190 2.46 -2.67 -5.54
CA VAL A 190 3.85 -2.51 -5.99
C VAL A 190 4.40 -1.18 -5.49
N GLY A 191 5.53 -1.22 -4.78
CA GLY A 191 6.32 -0.04 -4.41
C GLY A 191 7.40 0.30 -5.45
N GLU A 192 7.94 1.53 -5.39
CA GLU A 192 8.96 2.00 -6.34
C GLU A 192 10.19 1.08 -6.41
N SER A 193 10.64 0.50 -5.29
CA SER A 193 11.79 -0.42 -5.32
C SER A 193 11.50 -1.69 -6.12
N ALA A 194 10.27 -2.22 -6.08
CA ALA A 194 9.88 -3.36 -6.90
C ALA A 194 9.78 -2.98 -8.38
N ASP A 195 9.28 -1.78 -8.69
CA ASP A 195 9.27 -1.21 -10.04
C ASP A 195 10.70 -1.15 -10.62
N ILE A 196 11.62 -0.51 -9.89
CA ILE A 196 13.05 -0.39 -10.27
C ILE A 196 13.69 -1.77 -10.45
N LEU A 197 13.60 -2.65 -9.46
CA LEU A 197 14.26 -3.96 -9.48
C LEU A 197 13.70 -4.88 -10.58
N SER A 198 12.41 -4.73 -10.90
CA SER A 198 11.77 -5.47 -11.99
C SER A 198 12.03 -4.86 -13.37
N LYS A 199 12.72 -3.72 -13.44
CA LYS A 199 12.97 -2.93 -14.66
C LYS A 199 11.67 -2.53 -15.34
N GLY A 200 10.69 -2.08 -14.56
CA GLY A 200 9.37 -1.66 -15.05
C GLY A 200 8.43 -2.80 -15.45
N LYS A 201 8.75 -4.07 -15.15
CA LYS A 201 7.79 -5.19 -15.33
C LYS A 201 6.66 -5.15 -14.32
N LEU A 202 6.94 -4.63 -13.12
CA LEU A 202 5.96 -4.27 -12.11
C LEU A 202 5.86 -2.74 -12.09
N ARG A 203 4.66 -2.20 -11.87
CA ARG A 203 4.40 -0.76 -11.90
C ARG A 203 3.99 -0.27 -10.53
N SER A 204 4.76 0.66 -9.99
CA SER A 204 4.35 1.40 -8.80
C SER A 204 3.24 2.39 -9.14
N THR A 205 2.21 2.46 -8.29
CA THR A 205 1.03 3.31 -8.50
C THR A 205 0.89 4.27 -7.31
N LEU A 206 0.66 5.54 -7.61
CA LEU A 206 0.37 6.54 -6.59
C LEU A 206 -0.97 6.24 -5.94
N HIS A 207 -1.02 6.32 -4.61
CA HIS A 207 -2.24 6.12 -3.87
C HIS A 207 -2.42 7.19 -2.79
N SER A 208 -3.66 7.33 -2.35
CA SER A 208 -4.00 8.14 -1.19
C SER A 208 -5.18 7.53 -0.46
N VAL A 209 -5.39 7.97 0.78
CA VAL A 209 -6.59 7.62 1.55
C VAL A 209 -7.32 8.90 1.89
N TYR A 210 -8.65 8.85 1.87
CA TYR A 210 -9.46 10.00 2.21
C TYR A 210 -10.51 9.64 3.26
N LYS A 211 -10.83 10.62 4.12
CA LYS A 211 -11.92 10.50 5.08
C LYS A 211 -13.25 10.79 4.36
N PRO A 212 -14.31 9.98 4.55
CA PRO A 212 -15.64 10.34 4.06
C PRO A 212 -16.08 11.71 4.58
N MET A 213 -16.61 12.55 3.69
CA MET A 213 -17.18 13.84 4.08
C MET A 213 -18.53 13.64 4.77
N GLY A 214 -18.89 14.55 5.68
CA GLY A 214 -20.20 14.53 6.36
C GLY A 214 -20.39 13.43 7.40
N LEU A 215 -19.38 12.59 7.65
CA LEU A 215 -19.42 11.58 8.71
C LEU A 215 -18.48 11.95 9.86
N GLU A 216 -19.09 12.09 11.04
CA GLU A 216 -18.39 12.28 12.29
C GLU A 216 -18.15 10.94 13.00
N ASN A 217 -17.12 10.88 13.85
CA ASN A 217 -16.84 9.73 14.70
C ASN A 217 -16.59 8.39 13.97
N VAL A 218 -16.14 8.45 12.71
CA VAL A 218 -15.69 7.29 11.94
C VAL A 218 -14.17 7.23 11.93
N SER A 219 -13.60 6.08 12.32
CA SER A 219 -12.19 5.75 12.11
C SER A 219 -12.05 4.77 10.96
N ARG A 220 -11.02 4.98 10.14
CA ARG A 220 -10.53 3.98 9.18
C ARG A 220 -9.23 3.44 9.74
N ASP A 221 -9.28 2.21 10.26
CA ASP A 221 -8.11 1.52 10.77
C ASP A 221 -7.44 0.71 9.67
N THR A 222 -6.12 0.73 9.58
CA THR A 222 -5.36 0.01 8.55
C THR A 222 -4.06 -0.51 9.13
N PHE A 223 -3.73 -1.75 8.78
CA PHE A 223 -2.45 -2.36 9.06
C PHE A 223 -1.72 -2.53 7.73
N VAL A 224 -0.48 -2.03 7.65
CA VAL A 224 0.35 -2.10 6.44
C VAL A 224 1.70 -2.71 6.81
N LEU A 225 2.11 -3.71 6.04
CA LEU A 225 3.45 -4.27 6.08
C LEU A 225 4.22 -3.78 4.85
N PHE A 226 5.34 -3.08 5.07
CA PHE A 226 6.22 -2.66 4.00
C PHE A 226 7.34 -3.69 3.81
N LEU A 227 7.28 -4.40 2.67
CA LEU A 227 8.38 -5.27 2.24
C LEU A 227 9.42 -4.42 1.52
N GLN A 228 10.66 -4.43 2.03
CA GLN A 228 11.75 -3.62 1.50
C GLN A 228 12.98 -4.47 1.16
N PRO A 229 13.80 -4.05 0.17
CA PRO A 229 15.08 -4.70 -0.09
C PRO A 229 16.05 -4.56 1.09
N ALA A 230 17.11 -5.37 1.07
CA ALA A 230 18.26 -5.16 1.94
C ALA A 230 18.85 -3.75 1.77
N TRP A 231 19.31 -3.13 2.85
CA TRP A 231 19.84 -1.76 2.87
C TRP A 231 20.95 -1.51 1.83
N ASN A 232 21.82 -2.51 1.61
CA ASN A 232 22.92 -2.44 0.66
C ASN A 232 22.54 -2.86 -0.78
N LYS A 233 21.27 -3.18 -1.05
CA LYS A 233 20.83 -3.54 -2.40
C LYS A 233 21.03 -2.37 -3.34
N THR A 234 21.85 -2.53 -4.36
CA THR A 234 22.10 -1.52 -5.39
C THR A 234 21.04 -1.55 -6.48
N PHE A 235 20.64 -0.36 -6.95
CA PHE A 235 19.81 -0.16 -8.14
C PHE A 235 20.66 0.12 -9.38
N SER A 236 20.20 -0.38 -10.53
CA SER A 236 20.78 -0.10 -11.85
C SER A 236 19.69 0.44 -12.77
N ILE A 237 20.00 1.50 -13.51
CA ILE A 237 19.05 2.15 -14.43
C ILE A 237 19.25 1.76 -15.89
N SER A 238 20.30 0.98 -16.22
CA SER A 238 20.75 0.75 -17.60
C SER A 238 19.69 0.12 -18.52
N ASP A 239 18.75 -0.63 -17.97
CA ASP A 239 17.68 -1.32 -18.71
C ASP A 239 16.27 -0.86 -18.29
N TYR A 240 16.17 0.24 -17.55
CA TYR A 240 14.86 0.75 -17.14
C TYR A 240 14.22 1.48 -18.34
N PRO A 241 12.95 1.18 -18.68
CA PRO A 241 12.31 1.78 -19.85
C PRO A 241 12.32 3.31 -19.72
N PRO A 242 12.69 4.06 -20.78
CA PRO A 242 12.58 5.52 -20.76
C PRO A 242 11.13 5.89 -20.42
N THR A 243 10.92 6.55 -19.29
CA THR A 243 9.57 6.99 -18.94
C THR A 243 9.12 8.08 -19.91
N ALA A 244 7.89 7.96 -20.41
CA ALA A 244 7.23 9.01 -21.20
C ALA A 244 7.14 10.36 -20.46
N SER A 245 7.41 10.41 -19.15
CA SER A 245 7.45 11.63 -18.34
C SER A 245 8.75 12.43 -18.41
N THR A 246 9.81 11.92 -19.05
CA THR A 246 11.05 12.70 -19.23
C THR A 246 10.92 13.73 -20.36
N GLU A 247 10.01 13.53 -21.32
CA GLU A 247 9.83 14.45 -22.46
C GLU A 247 8.74 15.52 -22.23
N SER A 248 7.83 15.34 -21.26
CA SER A 248 6.80 16.36 -20.96
C SER A 248 7.33 17.56 -20.16
N SER A 249 8.59 17.53 -19.73
CA SER A 249 9.20 18.59 -18.92
C SER A 249 9.86 19.70 -19.75
N GLU A 250 10.06 19.49 -21.06
CA GLU A 250 10.75 20.46 -21.96
C GLU A 250 9.91 20.96 -23.14
N LYS A 251 8.62 20.59 -23.24
CA LYS A 251 7.70 21.33 -24.11
C LYS A 251 7.30 22.62 -23.41
N SER A 252 8.11 23.66 -23.59
CA SER A 252 7.67 25.04 -23.49
C SER A 252 6.35 25.16 -24.27
N ILE A 253 5.27 25.41 -23.54
CA ILE A 253 3.97 25.71 -24.14
C ILE A 253 4.16 27.05 -24.88
N SER A 254 4.43 26.98 -26.18
CA SER A 254 4.26 28.13 -27.06
C SER A 254 2.77 28.44 -27.16
N THR A 255 2.46 29.72 -27.07
CA THR A 255 1.15 30.33 -26.84
C THR A 255 0.14 30.19 -27.99
N GLU A 256 0.27 29.20 -28.89
CA GLU A 256 -0.46 29.19 -30.17
C GLU A 256 -1.31 27.94 -30.48
N GLU A 257 -1.45 26.96 -29.58
CA GLU A 257 -2.41 25.85 -29.80
C GLU A 257 -3.73 26.02 -29.04
N MET A 258 -4.26 27.25 -29.04
CA MET A 258 -5.63 27.57 -28.60
C MET A 258 -6.59 27.62 -29.80
N SER A 259 -6.65 26.57 -30.61
CA SER A 259 -7.76 26.37 -31.56
C SER A 259 -7.57 25.08 -32.34
N GLU A 260 -8.12 23.98 -31.81
CA GLU A 260 -8.79 22.89 -32.56
C GLU A 260 -8.78 21.60 -31.72
N ALA A 261 -9.73 21.54 -30.78
CA ALA A 261 -10.25 20.27 -30.26
C ALA A 261 -11.70 20.52 -29.82
N ILE A 262 -12.56 20.63 -30.83
CA ILE A 262 -14.00 20.44 -30.66
C ILE A 262 -14.18 18.93 -30.38
N SER A 263 -14.95 18.61 -29.32
CA SER A 263 -15.37 17.28 -28.85
C SER A 263 -14.43 16.46 -27.94
N THR A 264 -14.03 17.02 -26.78
CA THR A 264 -13.73 16.21 -25.58
C THR A 264 -14.55 16.71 -24.40
N ASP A 265 -15.15 15.76 -23.69
CA ASP A 265 -16.12 15.98 -22.60
C ASP A 265 -15.52 16.85 -21.48
N SER A 266 -16.33 17.64 -20.77
CA SER A 266 -15.82 18.56 -19.74
C SER A 266 -15.08 17.84 -18.61
N VAL A 267 -15.45 16.57 -18.38
CA VAL A 267 -14.88 15.69 -17.34
C VAL A 267 -13.41 15.35 -17.63
N ASP A 268 -13.06 15.02 -18.88
CA ASP A 268 -11.68 14.65 -19.24
C ASP A 268 -10.71 15.83 -19.05
N LYS A 269 -11.18 17.06 -19.25
CA LYS A 269 -10.39 18.27 -19.01
C LYS A 269 -10.10 18.51 -17.53
N GLU A 270 -11.03 18.14 -16.64
CA GLU A 270 -10.82 18.24 -15.19
C GLU A 270 -9.87 17.16 -14.67
N SER A 271 -10.05 15.90 -15.11
CA SER A 271 -9.13 14.80 -14.79
C SER A 271 -7.69 15.10 -15.17
N HIS A 272 -7.46 15.57 -16.39
CA HIS A 272 -6.13 15.94 -16.86
C HIS A 272 -5.51 17.11 -16.06
N ARG A 273 -6.31 18.10 -15.64
CA ARG A 273 -5.83 19.18 -14.75
C ARG A 273 -5.41 18.65 -13.39
N LEU A 274 -6.20 17.76 -12.79
CA LEU A 274 -5.87 17.10 -11.54
C LEU A 274 -4.57 16.27 -11.67
N GLY A 275 -4.41 15.53 -12.76
CA GLY A 275 -3.18 14.80 -13.06
C GLY A 275 -1.95 15.71 -13.07
N GLN A 276 -2.03 16.88 -13.72
CA GLN A 276 -0.95 17.87 -13.71
C GLN A 276 -0.63 18.40 -12.31
N GLU A 277 -1.65 18.65 -11.48
CA GLU A 277 -1.44 19.08 -10.09
C GLU A 277 -0.76 17.99 -9.25
N ILE A 278 -1.17 16.73 -9.40
CA ILE A 278 -0.55 15.58 -8.75
C ILE A 278 0.92 15.46 -9.16
N HIS A 279 1.22 15.55 -10.45
CA HIS A 279 2.59 15.49 -10.95
C HIS A 279 3.48 16.66 -10.50
N ARG A 280 2.90 17.82 -10.20
CA ARG A 280 3.63 18.96 -9.59
C ARG A 280 3.90 18.75 -8.11
N MET A 281 2.99 18.07 -7.39
CA MET A 281 3.14 17.80 -5.97
C MET A 281 4.11 16.64 -5.70
N ILE A 282 4.09 15.60 -6.54
CA ILE A 282 4.81 14.36 -6.28
C ILE A 282 6.18 14.38 -6.98
N PRO A 283 7.30 14.24 -6.23
CA PRO A 283 8.62 14.25 -6.83
C PRO A 283 8.82 13.04 -7.76
N PRO A 284 9.16 13.26 -9.06
CA PRO A 284 9.37 12.19 -10.03
C PRO A 284 10.41 11.18 -9.58
N LEU A 285 10.27 9.91 -10.00
CA LEU A 285 11.22 8.85 -9.64
C LEU A 285 12.68 9.19 -10.01
N PHE A 286 12.90 9.65 -11.24
CA PHE A 286 14.23 9.97 -11.75
C PHE A 286 14.87 11.24 -11.17
N SER A 287 14.11 12.08 -10.44
CA SER A 287 14.72 13.17 -9.67
C SER A 287 15.39 12.65 -8.39
N ARG A 288 15.02 11.44 -7.94
CA ARG A 288 15.49 10.80 -6.70
C ARG A 288 16.38 9.57 -6.93
N LEU A 289 16.25 8.92 -8.08
CA LEU A 289 16.98 7.71 -8.44
C LEU A 289 18.30 8.04 -9.17
N LYS A 290 19.40 7.42 -8.75
CA LYS A 290 20.72 7.50 -9.39
C LYS A 290 21.26 6.10 -9.66
N ASP A 291 21.96 5.94 -10.78
CA ASP A 291 22.61 4.67 -11.09
C ASP A 291 23.64 4.30 -10.02
N GLY A 292 23.65 3.03 -9.62
CA GLY A 292 24.56 2.52 -8.60
C GLY A 292 24.20 2.89 -7.17
N MET A 293 23.10 3.62 -6.91
CA MET A 293 22.70 3.94 -5.55
C MET A 293 22.15 2.72 -4.82
N THR A 294 22.37 2.67 -3.52
CA THR A 294 21.80 1.66 -2.62
C THR A 294 20.35 1.99 -2.25
N PHE A 295 19.59 0.98 -1.82
CA PHE A 295 18.26 1.16 -1.24
C PHE A 295 18.30 2.13 -0.05
N ALA A 296 19.36 2.08 0.77
CA ALA A 296 19.57 3.02 1.87
C ALA A 296 19.56 4.48 1.42
N GLU A 297 20.32 4.79 0.37
CA GLU A 297 20.44 6.13 -0.18
C GLU A 297 19.11 6.57 -0.81
N PHE A 298 18.45 5.66 -1.54
CA PHE A 298 17.17 5.94 -2.19
C PHE A 298 16.06 6.20 -1.16
N SER A 299 15.98 5.37 -0.13
CA SER A 299 15.02 5.50 0.97
C SER A 299 15.23 6.83 1.72
N ARG A 300 16.48 7.22 1.99
CA ARG A 300 16.80 8.51 2.63
C ARG A 300 16.40 9.71 1.76
N GLU A 301 16.73 9.67 0.47
CA GLU A 301 16.39 10.76 -0.46
C GLU A 301 14.86 10.90 -0.59
N THR A 302 14.16 9.77 -0.74
CA THR A 302 12.70 9.73 -0.83
C THR A 302 12.03 10.22 0.45
N THR A 303 12.42 9.68 1.60
CA THR A 303 11.85 10.08 2.90
C THR A 303 12.02 11.57 3.15
N LYS A 304 13.17 12.15 2.79
CA LYS A 304 13.42 13.60 2.92
C LYS A 304 12.42 14.43 2.09
N GLN A 305 12.08 14.00 0.89
CA GLN A 305 11.18 14.74 0.01
C GLN A 305 9.70 14.59 0.39
N TYR A 306 9.31 13.49 1.02
CA TYR A 306 7.94 13.29 1.50
C TYR A 306 7.72 13.80 2.93
N TYR A 307 8.63 13.52 3.86
CA TYR A 307 8.44 13.73 5.30
C TYR A 307 9.43 14.74 5.93
N GLY A 308 10.37 15.29 5.15
CA GLY A 308 11.25 16.35 5.63
C GLY A 308 10.48 17.61 6.01
N GLY A 309 11.14 18.60 6.63
CA GLY A 309 10.49 19.83 7.09
C GLY A 309 9.80 20.68 6.01
N SER A 310 10.07 20.40 4.73
CA SER A 310 9.43 20.96 3.55
C SER A 310 8.82 19.88 2.64
N GLY A 311 8.56 18.69 3.17
CA GLY A 311 8.11 17.54 2.42
C GLY A 311 6.62 17.58 2.11
N THR A 312 6.19 16.82 1.11
CA THR A 312 4.80 16.82 0.63
C THR A 312 3.76 16.42 1.69
N GLN A 313 4.16 15.62 2.69
CA GLN A 313 3.32 15.19 3.81
C GLN A 313 3.43 16.10 5.05
N SER A 314 4.40 17.01 5.11
CA SER A 314 4.55 17.92 6.27
C SER A 314 3.62 19.14 6.21
N VAL A 315 3.04 19.41 5.03
CA VAL A 315 2.17 20.57 4.76
C VAL A 315 0.69 20.23 4.90
N ARG A 316 0.35 18.96 5.20
CA ARG A 316 -1.02 18.46 5.37
C ARG A 316 -1.42 18.26 6.82
#